data_AF-A0A8J6HVF6-F1
#
_entry.id   AF-A0A8J6HVF6-F1
#
_cell.length_a   1.000
_cell.length_b   1.000
_cell.length_c   1.000
_cell.angle_alpha   90.00
_cell.angle_beta   90.00
_cell.angle_gamma   90.00
#
_symmetry.space_group_name_H-M   'P 1'
#
loop_
_entity.id
_entity.type
_entity.pdbx_description
1 polymer ?
#
loop_
_entity_poly.entity_id
_entity_poly.type
_entity_poly.pdbx_seq_one_letter_code
_entity_poly.pdbx_strand_id
1 'polypeptide(L)'
;MLQLIKEQPPKTENVIKTFVSILIEKYMKHFAKRYFPDSQIHLHKLRIMQALLLIHTHVKSEESKLVDVLVESFLMESHQPSVKHLMQWLLICLLKQKNEFFIQHIGDKFQIADRRVATISSFIPILYHLVTPRDEQSDQVVNLLLPHTMGPQFKLRIYSQVAILKLYEKALQNDDSHFINKYKILYDSLKQVVDATDGTVYDFPTMKREFLDYFSVENCDHSTIFYTIPKENGVTPMEWENLTDAASHKQFNNLKFNHATSLDDDETELSGFKSDVQANYNIQKKITPWKDMLDNPEAAKSTNDFILVTSLIEKSANLGGLSRTCEVFGIKQIVMRTSKVTVDKEFKSLSMSSENWVDILEVKVEDLSKFIVEMKMQGYSVIGAEQTAESVKLDDFHFPKMTVLVLGNEKEGIPANLIPLLDHCIEIPQFGMTRSLNVHVAGAIVIWEYCKQQRL
;
A
#
# COMPACT_ATOMS: atom_id res chain seq x y z
N MET A 1 29.74 -2.50 -15.22
CA MET A 1 29.11 -3.21 -16.36
C MET A 1 28.96 -2.31 -17.58
N LEU A 2 28.32 -1.14 -17.49
CA LEU A 2 28.23 -0.15 -18.59
C LEU A 2 29.60 0.24 -19.19
N GLN A 3 30.64 0.31 -18.36
CA GLN A 3 32.02 0.55 -18.80
C GLN A 3 32.61 -0.64 -19.59
N LEU A 4 32.37 -1.87 -19.14
CA LEU A 4 32.73 -3.12 -19.85
C LEU A 4 32.01 -3.25 -21.20
N ILE A 5 30.74 -2.82 -21.29
CA ILE A 5 29.94 -2.82 -22.52
C ILE A 5 30.55 -1.92 -23.60
N LYS A 6 31.14 -0.77 -23.22
CA LYS A 6 31.81 0.14 -24.15
C LYS A 6 33.15 -0.38 -24.67
N GLU A 7 33.85 -1.21 -23.90
CA GLU A 7 35.24 -1.58 -24.18
C GLU A 7 35.40 -2.91 -24.95
N GLN A 8 34.47 -3.88 -24.85
CA GLN A 8 34.60 -5.20 -25.53
C GLN A 8 33.28 -5.82 -26.06
N PRO A 9 32.69 -5.34 -27.18
CA PRO A 9 31.33 -5.68 -27.61
C PRO A 9 30.98 -7.19 -27.79
N PRO A 10 31.76 -8.04 -28.49
CA PRO A 10 31.37 -9.44 -28.75
C PRO A 10 31.50 -10.38 -27.54
N LYS A 11 32.42 -10.11 -26.60
CA LYS A 11 32.47 -10.85 -25.31
C LYS A 11 31.36 -10.42 -24.36
N THR A 12 30.84 -9.21 -24.55
CA THR A 12 29.81 -8.61 -23.71
C THR A 12 28.43 -9.21 -23.97
N GLU A 13 28.12 -9.70 -25.18
CA GLU A 13 26.81 -10.29 -25.48
C GLU A 13 26.53 -11.55 -24.66
N ASN A 14 27.50 -12.47 -24.54
CA ASN A 14 27.37 -13.65 -23.67
C ASN A 14 27.29 -13.29 -22.17
N VAL A 15 28.00 -12.23 -21.76
CA VAL A 15 27.94 -11.72 -20.39
C VAL A 15 26.57 -11.11 -20.10
N ILE A 16 26.02 -10.33 -21.03
CA ILE A 16 24.69 -9.71 -20.92
C ILE A 16 23.62 -10.78 -20.90
N LYS A 17 23.69 -11.79 -21.78
CA LYS A 17 22.79 -12.93 -21.78
C LYS A 17 22.78 -13.65 -20.43
N THR A 18 23.96 -13.95 -19.90
CA THR A 18 24.11 -14.60 -18.59
C THR A 18 23.56 -13.71 -17.48
N PHE A 19 23.85 -12.41 -17.53
CA PHE A 19 23.40 -11.46 -16.52
C PHE A 19 21.88 -11.26 -16.53
N VAL A 20 21.25 -11.12 -17.71
CA VAL A 20 19.79 -11.07 -17.86
C VAL A 20 19.17 -12.36 -17.32
N SER A 21 19.74 -13.53 -17.62
CA SER A 21 19.28 -14.80 -17.08
C SER A 21 19.33 -14.83 -15.55
N ILE A 22 20.42 -14.34 -14.94
CA ILE A 22 20.56 -14.23 -13.48
C ILE A 22 19.54 -13.25 -12.90
N LEU A 23 19.31 -12.11 -13.55
CA LEU A 23 18.32 -11.12 -13.11
C LEU A 23 16.90 -11.68 -13.17
N ILE A 24 16.56 -12.41 -14.23
CA ILE A 24 15.29 -13.14 -14.35
C ILE A 24 15.18 -14.18 -13.24
N GLU A 25 16.20 -15.00 -13.00
CA GLU A 25 16.17 -16.00 -11.93
C GLU A 25 15.97 -15.36 -10.55
N LYS A 26 16.70 -14.27 -10.26
CA LYS A 26 16.53 -13.49 -9.01
C LYS A 26 15.13 -12.89 -8.90
N TYR A 27 14.57 -12.41 -10.01
CA TYR A 27 13.19 -11.92 -10.04
C TYR A 27 12.20 -13.05 -9.71
N MET A 28 12.39 -14.22 -10.33
CA MET A 28 11.53 -15.39 -10.18
C MET A 28 11.51 -15.95 -8.75
N LYS A 29 12.61 -15.82 -7.98
CA LYS A 29 12.64 -16.18 -6.55
C LYS A 29 11.62 -15.41 -5.70
N HIS A 30 11.19 -14.24 -6.18
CA HIS A 30 10.19 -13.39 -5.52
C HIS A 30 8.91 -13.22 -6.35
N PHE A 31 8.71 -14.04 -7.39
CA PHE A 31 7.51 -13.99 -8.22
C PHE A 31 6.26 -14.38 -7.42
N ALA A 32 5.18 -13.65 -7.64
CA ALA A 32 3.88 -13.79 -6.96
C ALA A 32 3.93 -13.62 -5.43
N LYS A 33 5.08 -13.23 -4.86
CA LYS A 33 5.17 -12.88 -3.44
C LYS A 33 4.65 -11.47 -3.22
N ARG A 34 3.72 -11.30 -2.28
CA ARG A 34 3.24 -9.98 -1.88
C ARG A 34 4.37 -9.21 -1.21
N TYR A 35 4.54 -7.95 -1.60
CA TYR A 35 5.57 -7.08 -1.07
C TYR A 35 5.08 -5.65 -0.87
N PHE A 36 5.69 -4.94 0.07
CA PHE A 36 5.29 -3.62 0.52
C PHE A 36 6.34 -2.57 0.12
N PRO A 37 6.01 -1.26 0.09
CA PRO A 37 6.99 -0.20 -0.08
C PRO A 37 8.20 -0.40 0.84
N ASP A 38 9.38 -0.11 0.32
CA ASP A 38 10.71 -0.27 0.94
C ASP A 38 11.07 -1.63 1.56
N SER A 39 10.23 -2.67 1.36
CA SER A 39 10.62 -4.02 1.75
C SER A 39 11.82 -4.53 0.95
N GLN A 40 12.56 -5.50 1.50
CA GLN A 40 13.67 -6.14 0.77
C GLN A 40 13.23 -6.66 -0.61
N ILE A 41 12.03 -7.25 -0.73
CA ILE A 41 11.51 -7.71 -2.02
C ILE A 41 11.24 -6.54 -2.98
N HIS A 42 10.70 -5.43 -2.47
CA HIS A 42 10.49 -4.21 -3.25
C HIS A 42 11.81 -3.67 -3.82
N LEU A 43 12.80 -3.47 -2.95
CA LEU A 43 14.09 -2.91 -3.32
C LEU A 43 14.84 -3.84 -4.29
N HIS A 44 14.78 -5.16 -4.08
CA HIS A 44 15.32 -6.10 -5.04
C HIS A 44 14.65 -5.99 -6.40
N LYS A 45 13.32 -5.97 -6.47
CA LYS A 45 12.60 -5.81 -7.75
C LYS A 45 12.90 -4.46 -8.40
N LEU A 46 12.99 -3.40 -7.62
CA LEU A 46 13.36 -2.06 -8.08
C LEU A 46 14.75 -2.07 -8.74
N ARG A 47 15.75 -2.61 -8.05
CA ARG A 47 17.14 -2.70 -8.54
C ARG A 47 17.24 -3.59 -9.78
N ILE A 48 16.49 -4.68 -9.83
CA ILE A 48 16.43 -5.53 -11.03
C ILE A 48 15.85 -4.74 -12.22
N MET A 49 14.75 -4.01 -12.04
CA MET A 49 14.17 -3.20 -13.12
C MET A 49 15.11 -2.08 -13.59
N GLN A 50 15.78 -1.39 -12.66
CA GLN A 50 16.79 -0.38 -12.98
C GLN A 50 17.95 -0.99 -13.79
N ALA A 51 18.47 -2.15 -13.37
CA ALA A 51 19.54 -2.85 -14.07
C ALA A 51 19.12 -3.30 -15.48
N LEU A 52 17.90 -3.84 -15.63
CA LEU A 52 17.36 -4.26 -16.92
C LEU A 52 17.16 -3.06 -17.87
N LEU A 53 16.65 -1.93 -17.37
CA LEU A 53 16.55 -0.69 -18.14
C LEU A 53 17.89 -0.16 -18.61
N LEU A 54 18.96 -0.31 -17.82
CA LEU A 54 20.30 0.12 -18.25
C LEU A 54 20.87 -0.70 -19.40
N ILE A 55 20.51 -1.98 -19.49
CA ILE A 55 21.09 -2.91 -20.46
C ILE A 55 20.14 -3.24 -21.62
N HIS A 56 18.91 -2.71 -21.63
CA HIS A 56 17.83 -3.09 -22.55
C HIS A 56 18.24 -3.08 -24.04
N THR A 57 19.05 -2.12 -24.47
CA THR A 57 19.53 -1.96 -25.86
C THR A 57 20.36 -3.16 -26.35
N HIS A 58 20.86 -3.98 -25.43
CA HIS A 58 21.72 -5.12 -25.72
C HIS A 58 21.06 -6.48 -25.42
N VAL A 59 19.79 -6.51 -25.02
CA VAL A 59 19.05 -7.74 -24.67
C VAL A 59 18.42 -8.36 -25.92
N LYS A 60 19.21 -8.71 -26.94
CA LYS A 60 18.69 -9.26 -28.21
C LYS A 60 18.34 -10.75 -28.12
N SER A 61 19.14 -11.55 -27.40
CA SER A 61 19.01 -13.01 -27.37
C SER A 61 18.00 -13.55 -26.35
N GLU A 62 17.72 -12.81 -25.28
CA GLU A 62 16.81 -13.20 -24.19
C GLU A 62 15.52 -12.37 -24.19
N GLU A 63 15.34 -11.53 -25.22
CA GLU A 63 14.25 -10.55 -25.31
C GLU A 63 12.87 -11.20 -25.14
N SER A 64 12.61 -12.31 -25.84
CA SER A 64 11.32 -13.01 -25.79
C SER A 64 11.01 -13.51 -24.37
N LYS A 65 11.98 -14.19 -23.75
CA LYS A 65 11.82 -14.75 -22.41
C LYS A 65 11.63 -13.65 -21.37
N LEU A 66 12.35 -12.54 -21.50
CA LEU A 66 12.18 -11.39 -20.63
C LEU A 66 10.79 -10.77 -20.79
N VAL A 67 10.35 -10.52 -22.03
CA VAL A 67 9.01 -9.98 -22.32
C VAL A 67 7.92 -10.88 -21.74
N ASP A 68 8.01 -12.20 -21.92
CA ASP A 68 7.04 -13.16 -21.39
C ASP A 68 6.94 -13.06 -19.86
N VAL A 69 8.09 -13.03 -19.16
CA VAL A 69 8.14 -12.87 -17.70
C VAL A 69 7.54 -11.54 -17.25
N LEU A 70 7.83 -10.43 -17.94
CA LEU A 70 7.29 -9.12 -17.58
C LEU A 70 5.77 -9.04 -17.80
N VAL A 71 5.27 -9.60 -18.91
CA VAL A 71 3.83 -9.65 -19.21
C VAL A 71 3.10 -10.54 -18.20
N GLU A 72 3.65 -11.71 -17.88
CA GLU A 72 3.08 -12.60 -16.87
C GLU A 72 3.11 -11.94 -15.48
N SER A 73 4.19 -11.24 -15.15
CA SER A 73 4.32 -10.50 -13.90
C SER A 73 3.25 -9.42 -13.76
N PHE A 74 3.04 -8.60 -14.79
CA PHE A 74 1.93 -7.63 -14.82
C PHE A 74 0.59 -8.33 -14.55
N LEU A 75 0.32 -9.46 -15.21
CA LEU A 75 -0.95 -10.20 -15.11
C LEU A 75 -1.20 -10.82 -13.73
N MET A 76 -0.13 -11.32 -13.10
CA MET A 76 -0.21 -12.18 -11.93
C MET A 76 -0.01 -11.43 -10.61
N GLU A 77 0.72 -10.32 -10.63
CA GLU A 77 1.20 -9.62 -9.44
C GLU A 77 0.60 -8.21 -9.29
N SER A 78 0.63 -7.69 -8.06
CA SER A 78 0.32 -6.28 -7.76
C SER A 78 1.61 -5.58 -7.40
N HIS A 79 2.09 -4.71 -8.29
CA HIS A 79 3.37 -4.02 -8.15
C HIS A 79 3.26 -2.70 -7.41
N GLN A 80 4.30 -2.37 -6.65
CA GLN A 80 4.50 -1.01 -6.15
C GLN A 80 4.72 -0.04 -7.33
N PRO A 81 4.21 1.21 -7.26
CA PRO A 81 4.23 2.15 -8.39
C PRO A 81 5.62 2.39 -9.01
N SER A 82 6.67 2.49 -8.19
CA SER A 82 8.07 2.63 -8.65
C SER A 82 8.53 1.48 -9.56
N VAL A 83 8.29 0.23 -9.13
CA VAL A 83 8.61 -0.97 -9.91
C VAL A 83 7.70 -1.04 -11.14
N LYS A 84 6.40 -0.76 -10.98
CA LYS A 84 5.42 -0.76 -12.06
C LYS A 84 5.84 0.19 -13.19
N HIS A 85 6.20 1.43 -12.87
CA HIS A 85 6.57 2.44 -13.87
C HIS A 85 7.88 2.09 -14.59
N LEU A 86 8.91 1.61 -13.87
CA LEU A 86 10.14 1.12 -14.51
C LEU A 86 9.88 -0.09 -15.40
N MET A 87 9.01 -0.99 -14.97
CA MET A 87 8.66 -2.18 -15.74
C MET A 87 7.83 -1.83 -16.99
N GLN A 88 6.90 -0.88 -16.89
CA GLN A 88 6.18 -0.33 -18.06
C GLN A 88 7.16 0.29 -19.05
N TRP A 89 8.10 1.10 -18.56
CA TRP A 89 9.13 1.71 -19.39
C TRP A 89 9.98 0.66 -20.10
N LEU A 90 10.47 -0.33 -19.36
CA LEU A 90 11.27 -1.44 -19.91
C LEU A 90 10.50 -2.17 -21.02
N LEU A 91 9.23 -2.47 -20.77
CA LEU A 91 8.39 -3.17 -21.73
C LEU A 91 8.16 -2.34 -23.00
N ILE A 92 7.95 -1.02 -22.87
CA ILE A 92 7.87 -0.10 -24.01
C ILE A 92 9.17 -0.11 -24.82
N CYS A 93 10.33 -0.02 -24.16
CA CYS A 93 11.62 -0.04 -24.83
C CYS A 93 11.90 -1.35 -25.59
N LEU A 94 11.53 -2.49 -25.01
CA LEU A 94 11.73 -3.80 -25.63
C LEU A 94 10.79 -4.04 -26.82
N LEU A 95 9.54 -3.60 -26.71
CA LEU A 95 8.50 -3.92 -27.69
C LEU A 95 8.37 -2.92 -28.84
N LYS A 96 9.03 -1.76 -28.76
CA LYS A 96 8.94 -0.72 -29.80
C LYS A 96 9.29 -1.24 -31.21
N GLN A 97 10.11 -2.29 -31.32
CA GLN A 97 10.49 -2.92 -32.60
C GLN A 97 9.62 -4.12 -33.00
N LYS A 98 8.70 -4.60 -32.14
CA LYS A 98 7.84 -5.78 -32.33
C LYS A 98 6.39 -5.53 -31.87
N ASN A 99 5.93 -4.30 -32.02
CA ASN A 99 4.67 -3.81 -31.48
C ASN A 99 3.43 -4.58 -31.99
N GLU A 100 3.41 -5.01 -33.26
CA GLU A 100 2.26 -5.71 -33.85
C GLU A 100 1.87 -6.99 -33.11
N PHE A 101 2.84 -7.89 -32.88
CA PHE A 101 2.60 -9.16 -32.19
C PHE A 101 2.15 -8.95 -30.75
N PHE A 102 2.69 -7.93 -30.09
CA PHE A 102 2.32 -7.60 -28.73
C PHE A 102 0.89 -7.05 -28.62
N ILE A 103 0.49 -6.17 -29.54
CA ILE A 103 -0.87 -5.62 -29.57
C ILE A 103 -1.90 -6.74 -29.73
N GLN A 104 -1.64 -7.71 -30.60
CA GLN A 104 -2.50 -8.89 -30.74
C GLN A 104 -2.51 -9.74 -29.46
N HIS A 105 -1.33 -10.08 -28.93
CA HIS A 105 -1.19 -10.90 -27.73
C HIS A 105 -1.86 -10.30 -26.49
N ILE A 106 -1.82 -8.97 -26.34
CA ILE A 106 -2.52 -8.25 -25.26
C ILE A 106 -4.01 -8.10 -25.59
N GLY A 107 -4.37 -7.86 -26.85
CA GLY A 107 -5.75 -7.75 -27.31
C GLY A 107 -6.60 -8.96 -26.92
N ASP A 108 -6.07 -10.17 -27.09
CA ASP A 108 -6.72 -11.42 -26.67
C ASP A 108 -7.00 -11.44 -25.15
N LYS A 109 -6.11 -10.83 -24.34
CA LYS A 109 -6.26 -10.77 -22.88
C LYS A 109 -7.26 -9.71 -22.43
N PHE A 110 -7.48 -8.64 -23.20
CA PHE A 110 -8.53 -7.64 -22.95
C PHE A 110 -9.94 -8.23 -23.14
N GLN A 111 -10.10 -9.26 -23.99
CA GLN A 111 -11.37 -9.96 -24.16
C GLN A 111 -11.69 -10.90 -22.98
N ILE A 112 -10.67 -11.41 -22.29
CA ILE A 112 -10.79 -12.35 -21.15
C ILE A 112 -10.88 -11.60 -19.79
N ALA A 113 -11.05 -10.27 -19.83
CA ALA A 113 -10.88 -9.33 -18.71
C ALA A 113 -11.83 -9.43 -17.51
N ASP A 114 -12.67 -10.48 -17.41
CA ASP A 114 -13.69 -10.59 -16.38
C ASP A 114 -13.15 -10.87 -14.96
N ARG A 115 -11.89 -11.30 -14.81
CA ARG A 115 -11.37 -11.78 -13.52
C ARG A 115 -10.38 -10.85 -12.79
N ARG A 116 -9.68 -9.92 -13.46
CA ARG A 116 -8.64 -9.04 -12.85
C ARG A 116 -8.49 -7.67 -13.55
N VAL A 117 -9.50 -6.84 -13.38
CA VAL A 117 -9.65 -5.53 -14.06
C VAL A 117 -8.51 -4.54 -13.75
N ALA A 118 -8.01 -4.49 -12.51
CA ALA A 118 -6.96 -3.55 -12.11
C ALA A 118 -5.65 -3.76 -12.89
N THR A 119 -5.38 -5.00 -13.25
CA THR A 119 -4.17 -5.42 -13.95
C THR A 119 -4.18 -4.99 -15.41
N ILE A 120 -5.33 -5.12 -16.07
CA ILE A 120 -5.48 -4.84 -17.51
C ILE A 120 -5.34 -3.34 -17.79
N SER A 121 -5.82 -2.49 -16.89
CA SER A 121 -5.63 -1.03 -17.00
C SER A 121 -4.17 -0.60 -17.08
N SER A 122 -3.23 -1.40 -16.55
CA SER A 122 -1.80 -1.08 -16.55
C SER A 122 -1.14 -1.25 -17.91
N PHE A 123 -1.77 -1.99 -18.85
CA PHE A 123 -1.29 -2.14 -20.22
C PHE A 123 -1.70 -0.98 -21.12
N ILE A 124 -2.72 -0.19 -20.76
CA ILE A 124 -3.20 0.92 -21.58
C ILE A 124 -2.09 1.97 -21.82
N PRO A 125 -1.34 2.43 -20.80
CA PRO A 125 -0.18 3.31 -21.02
C PRO A 125 0.88 2.72 -21.96
N ILE A 126 1.12 1.41 -21.89
CA ILE A 126 2.09 0.73 -22.75
C ILE A 126 1.59 0.77 -24.20
N LEU A 127 0.33 0.39 -24.44
CA LEU A 127 -0.28 0.43 -25.77
C LEU A 127 -0.24 1.84 -26.39
N TYR A 128 -0.51 2.88 -25.58
CA TYR A 128 -0.39 4.28 -26.01
C TYR A 128 1.01 4.63 -26.52
N HIS A 129 2.07 4.17 -25.84
CA HIS A 129 3.45 4.45 -26.24
C HIS A 129 3.96 3.60 -27.39
N LEU A 130 3.38 2.42 -27.63
CA LEU A 130 3.80 1.51 -28.71
C LEU A 130 3.31 1.92 -30.10
N VAL A 131 2.34 2.84 -30.18
CA VAL A 131 1.79 3.32 -31.44
C VAL A 131 2.15 4.77 -31.71
N THR A 132 2.40 5.07 -32.98
CA THR A 132 2.50 6.44 -33.47
C THR A 132 1.32 6.69 -34.42
N PRO A 133 0.62 7.84 -34.30
CA PRO A 133 -0.37 8.24 -35.30
C PRO A 133 0.29 8.22 -36.69
N ARG A 134 -0.34 7.54 -37.65
CA ARG A 134 0.11 7.08 -38.99
C ARG A 134 0.35 5.57 -39.11
N ASP A 135 0.53 4.85 -38.01
CA ASP A 135 0.66 3.39 -38.03
C ASP A 135 -0.73 2.74 -38.15
N GLU A 136 -0.88 1.69 -38.98
CA GLU A 136 -2.10 0.86 -39.05
C GLU A 136 -2.51 0.31 -37.66
N GLN A 137 -1.52 0.18 -36.78
CA GLN A 137 -1.68 -0.27 -35.40
C GLN A 137 -2.37 0.75 -34.49
N SER A 138 -2.33 2.05 -34.83
CA SER A 138 -3.04 3.08 -34.06
C SER A 138 -4.55 2.87 -34.11
N ASP A 139 -5.08 2.45 -35.27
CA ASP A 139 -6.48 2.06 -35.44
C ASP A 139 -6.82 0.82 -34.62
N GLN A 140 -5.93 -0.17 -34.58
CA GLN A 140 -6.11 -1.39 -33.78
C GLN A 140 -6.21 -1.08 -32.29
N VAL A 141 -5.35 -0.19 -31.77
CA VAL A 141 -5.40 0.24 -30.37
C VAL A 141 -6.68 1.01 -30.06
N VAL A 142 -7.12 1.92 -30.92
CA VAL A 142 -8.41 2.61 -30.72
C VAL A 142 -9.57 1.63 -30.70
N ASN A 143 -9.60 0.68 -31.64
CA ASN A 143 -10.66 -0.35 -31.69
C ASN A 143 -10.64 -1.28 -30.46
N LEU A 144 -9.46 -1.57 -29.92
CA LEU A 144 -9.31 -2.34 -28.69
C LEU A 144 -9.83 -1.59 -27.47
N LEU A 145 -9.55 -0.28 -27.37
CA LEU A 145 -9.91 0.53 -26.19
C LEU A 145 -11.37 1.02 -26.22
N LEU A 146 -11.94 1.22 -27.42
CA LEU A 146 -13.26 1.83 -27.60
C LEU A 146 -14.39 1.13 -26.82
N PRO A 147 -14.52 -0.21 -26.81
CA PRO A 147 -15.56 -0.90 -26.03
C PRO A 147 -15.47 -0.62 -24.52
N HIS A 148 -14.28 -0.32 -24.02
CA HIS A 148 -14.03 -0.08 -22.60
C HIS A 148 -14.31 1.37 -22.18
N THR A 149 -14.43 2.31 -23.13
CA THR A 149 -14.72 3.74 -22.84
C THR A 149 -16.08 3.99 -22.20
N MET A 150 -17.01 3.04 -22.28
CA MET A 150 -18.33 3.10 -21.65
C MET A 150 -18.59 1.87 -20.76
N GLY A 151 -17.55 1.08 -20.46
CA GLY A 151 -17.66 -0.15 -19.69
C GLY A 151 -18.02 0.10 -18.21
N PRO A 152 -18.51 -0.94 -17.49
CA PRO A 152 -18.88 -0.84 -16.07
C PRO A 152 -17.65 -0.63 -15.16
N GLN A 153 -16.46 -1.01 -15.62
CA GLN A 153 -15.22 -0.95 -14.86
C GLN A 153 -14.61 0.45 -14.84
N PHE A 154 -14.72 1.14 -13.70
CA PHE A 154 -14.33 2.55 -13.57
C PHE A 154 -12.89 2.85 -14.00
N LYS A 155 -11.88 2.16 -13.45
CA LYS A 155 -10.46 2.43 -13.77
C LYS A 155 -10.15 2.15 -15.24
N LEU A 156 -10.64 1.02 -15.77
CA LEU A 156 -10.42 0.65 -17.17
C LEU A 156 -11.06 1.66 -18.13
N ARG A 157 -12.26 2.13 -17.81
CA ARG A 157 -13.00 3.13 -18.57
C ARG A 157 -12.21 4.43 -18.68
N ILE A 158 -11.84 4.97 -17.54
CA ILE A 158 -11.15 6.25 -17.43
C ILE A 158 -9.79 6.24 -18.16
N TYR A 159 -9.04 5.13 -18.06
CA TYR A 159 -7.76 4.98 -18.76
C TYR A 159 -7.93 4.87 -20.28
N SER A 160 -8.95 4.14 -20.72
CA SER A 160 -9.25 3.97 -22.15
C SER A 160 -9.64 5.32 -22.78
N GLN A 161 -10.48 6.11 -22.09
CA GLN A 161 -10.87 7.44 -22.53
C GLN A 161 -9.66 8.37 -22.65
N VAL A 162 -8.81 8.41 -21.62
CA VAL A 162 -7.61 9.28 -21.60
C VAL A 162 -6.58 8.86 -22.64
N ALA A 163 -6.37 7.56 -22.85
CA ALA A 163 -5.47 7.07 -23.89
C ALA A 163 -5.92 7.48 -25.29
N ILE A 164 -7.22 7.40 -25.61
CA ILE A 164 -7.76 7.84 -26.90
C ILE A 164 -7.60 9.36 -27.07
N LEU A 165 -7.88 10.15 -26.03
CA LEU A 165 -7.67 11.60 -26.06
C LEU A 165 -6.20 11.95 -26.33
N LYS A 166 -5.27 11.29 -25.62
CA LYS A 166 -3.83 11.47 -25.82
C LYS A 166 -3.37 11.04 -27.21
N LEU A 167 -3.89 9.95 -27.77
CA LEU A 167 -3.59 9.52 -29.14
C LEU A 167 -4.04 10.57 -30.16
N TYR A 168 -5.21 11.17 -29.96
CA TYR A 168 -5.69 12.24 -30.81
C TYR A 168 -4.82 13.50 -30.70
N GLU A 169 -4.43 13.89 -29.48
CA GLU A 169 -3.49 15.01 -29.26
C GLU A 169 -2.12 14.75 -29.90
N LYS A 170 -1.61 13.51 -29.82
CA LYS A 170 -0.39 13.08 -30.51
C LYS A 170 -0.55 13.15 -32.04
N ALA A 171 -1.75 12.85 -32.56
CA ALA A 171 -2.05 12.95 -33.99
C ALA A 171 -2.08 14.40 -34.48
N LEU A 172 -2.62 15.32 -33.67
CA LEU A 172 -2.57 16.76 -33.90
C LEU A 172 -1.12 17.27 -33.95
N GLN A 173 -0.27 16.83 -33.02
CA GLN A 173 1.15 17.20 -32.99
C GLN A 173 1.94 16.69 -34.20
N ASN A 174 1.54 15.55 -34.76
CA ASN A 174 2.19 14.92 -35.91
C ASN A 174 1.53 15.26 -37.27
N ASP A 175 0.59 16.20 -37.31
CA ASP A 175 -0.17 16.60 -38.50
C ASP A 175 -0.82 15.42 -39.27
N ASP A 176 -1.30 14.39 -38.56
CA ASP A 176 -1.95 13.22 -39.18
C ASP A 176 -3.42 13.51 -39.52
N SER A 177 -3.62 14.12 -40.69
CA SER A 177 -4.95 14.48 -41.19
C SER A 177 -5.90 13.28 -41.32
N HIS A 178 -5.39 12.07 -41.57
CA HIS A 178 -6.24 10.87 -41.71
C HIS A 178 -6.82 10.46 -40.36
N PHE A 179 -5.96 10.29 -39.36
CA PHE A 179 -6.39 9.91 -38.00
C PHE A 179 -7.28 10.98 -37.36
N ILE A 180 -6.92 12.26 -37.53
CA ILE A 180 -7.68 13.41 -37.02
C ILE A 180 -9.11 13.41 -37.58
N ASN A 181 -9.27 13.25 -38.89
CA ASN A 181 -10.58 13.25 -39.54
C ASN A 181 -11.42 12.03 -39.14
N LYS A 182 -10.80 10.86 -39.02
CA LYS A 182 -11.47 9.60 -38.68
C LYS A 182 -12.04 9.62 -37.25
N TYR A 183 -11.28 10.12 -36.28
CA TYR A 183 -11.63 10.05 -34.86
C TYR A 183 -12.11 11.36 -34.25
N LYS A 184 -12.33 12.41 -35.05
CA LYS A 184 -12.77 13.74 -34.57
C LYS A 184 -14.02 13.68 -33.68
N ILE A 185 -15.07 13.00 -34.16
CA ILE A 185 -16.35 12.89 -33.43
C ILE A 185 -16.16 12.17 -32.08
N LEU A 186 -15.31 11.13 -32.07
CA LEU A 186 -14.98 10.38 -30.86
C LEU A 186 -14.23 11.28 -29.86
N TYR A 187 -13.24 12.04 -30.35
CA TYR A 187 -12.50 13.00 -29.53
C TYR A 187 -13.43 14.04 -28.91
N ASP A 188 -14.27 14.71 -29.71
CA ASP A 188 -15.19 15.74 -29.24
C ASP A 188 -16.15 15.19 -28.16
N SER A 189 -16.66 13.97 -28.37
CA SER A 189 -17.56 13.29 -27.43
C SER A 189 -16.86 12.97 -26.10
N LEU A 190 -15.65 12.40 -26.16
CA LEU A 190 -14.87 12.06 -24.97
C LEU A 190 -14.42 13.33 -24.21
N LYS A 191 -14.04 14.37 -24.94
CA LYS A 191 -13.61 15.64 -24.39
C LYS A 191 -14.75 16.29 -23.60
N GLN A 192 -15.96 16.28 -24.14
CA GLN A 192 -17.16 16.76 -23.45
C GLN A 192 -17.41 16.01 -22.13
N VAL A 193 -17.20 14.68 -22.09
CA VAL A 193 -17.36 13.88 -20.87
C VAL A 193 -16.32 14.26 -19.81
N VAL A 194 -15.07 14.49 -20.21
CA VAL A 194 -14.01 14.96 -19.30
C VAL A 194 -14.37 16.33 -18.74
N ASP A 195 -14.72 17.26 -19.63
CA ASP A 195 -14.99 18.65 -19.27
C ASP A 195 -16.25 18.78 -18.40
N ALA A 196 -17.29 17.96 -18.63
CA ALA A 196 -18.50 17.91 -17.79
C ALA A 196 -18.26 17.44 -16.35
N THR A 197 -17.10 16.82 -16.06
CA THR A 197 -16.72 16.38 -14.71
C THR A 197 -15.71 17.30 -14.03
N ASP A 198 -15.40 18.45 -14.64
CA ASP A 198 -14.31 19.36 -14.25
C ASP A 198 -12.95 18.64 -14.12
N GLY A 199 -12.79 17.48 -14.77
CA GLY A 199 -11.61 16.62 -14.62
C GLY A 199 -11.43 15.96 -13.24
N THR A 200 -12.30 16.23 -12.27
CA THR A 200 -12.18 15.73 -10.88
C THR A 200 -12.21 14.21 -10.79
N VAL A 201 -12.94 13.56 -11.71
CA VAL A 201 -13.09 12.10 -11.80
C VAL A 201 -11.81 11.42 -12.33
N TYR A 202 -10.95 12.16 -13.03
CA TYR A 202 -9.84 11.59 -13.80
C TYR A 202 -8.51 11.57 -13.04
N ASP A 203 -8.34 12.30 -11.93
CA ASP A 203 -7.06 12.40 -11.20
C ASP A 203 -5.86 12.53 -12.17
N PHE A 204 -5.89 13.60 -12.97
CA PHE A 204 -4.86 13.87 -13.98
C PHE A 204 -3.42 13.84 -13.46
N PRO A 205 -3.11 14.29 -12.23
CA PRO A 205 -1.77 14.11 -11.65
C PRO A 205 -1.32 12.65 -11.58
N THR A 206 -2.20 11.75 -11.16
CA THR A 206 -1.90 10.31 -11.13
C THR A 206 -1.80 9.72 -12.52
N MET A 207 -2.67 10.12 -13.44
CA MET A 207 -2.57 9.69 -14.84
C MET A 207 -1.27 10.12 -15.50
N LYS A 208 -0.83 11.35 -15.25
CA LYS A 208 0.43 11.87 -15.80
C LYS A 208 1.61 10.97 -15.41
N ARG A 209 1.60 10.45 -14.17
CA ARG A 209 2.60 9.48 -13.70
C ARG A 209 2.41 8.10 -14.35
N GLU A 210 1.19 7.56 -14.36
CA GLU A 210 0.94 6.23 -14.92
C GLU A 210 1.13 6.15 -16.45
N PHE A 211 0.94 7.27 -17.17
CA PHE A 211 1.22 7.40 -18.60
C PHE A 211 2.67 7.80 -18.90
N LEU A 212 3.53 7.96 -17.90
CA LEU A 212 4.94 8.32 -18.09
C LEU A 212 5.14 9.64 -18.89
N ASP A 213 4.25 10.61 -18.70
CA ASP A 213 4.27 11.87 -19.48
C ASP A 213 5.36 12.87 -19.03
N TYR A 214 6.05 12.59 -17.93
CA TYR A 214 7.01 13.49 -17.30
C TYR A 214 8.43 13.38 -17.89
N PHE A 215 8.67 12.45 -18.81
CA PHE A 215 9.95 12.27 -19.49
C PHE A 215 9.76 11.65 -20.89
N SER A 216 10.82 11.67 -21.70
CA SER A 216 10.81 10.93 -22.98
C SER A 216 11.07 9.45 -22.73
N VAL A 217 10.04 8.63 -22.95
CA VAL A 217 10.14 7.17 -22.82
C VAL A 217 11.15 6.56 -23.81
N GLU A 218 11.50 7.29 -24.87
CA GLU A 218 12.50 6.86 -25.86
C GLU A 218 13.94 7.01 -25.36
N ASN A 219 14.17 7.92 -24.42
CA ASN A 219 15.50 8.24 -23.92
C ASN A 219 15.63 7.81 -22.46
N CYS A 220 16.20 6.63 -22.24
CA CYS A 220 16.53 6.08 -20.92
C CYS A 220 17.57 6.93 -20.19
N ASP A 221 17.12 8.02 -19.58
CA ASP A 221 17.94 8.88 -18.73
C ASP A 221 18.18 8.23 -17.37
N HIS A 222 19.45 8.17 -16.96
CA HIS A 222 19.84 7.57 -15.70
C HIS A 222 19.26 8.32 -14.50
N SER A 223 19.18 9.66 -14.56
CA SER A 223 18.57 10.44 -13.48
C SER A 223 17.10 10.04 -13.30
N THR A 224 16.38 9.82 -14.38
CA THR A 224 14.99 9.38 -14.31
C THR A 224 14.84 7.97 -13.72
N ILE A 225 15.72 7.04 -14.08
CA ILE A 225 15.73 5.64 -13.59
C ILE A 225 16.05 5.55 -12.09
N PHE A 226 17.05 6.31 -11.64
CA PHE A 226 17.59 6.19 -10.27
C PHE A 226 17.11 7.27 -9.30
N TYR A 227 16.59 8.39 -9.80
CA TYR A 227 16.15 9.51 -8.98
C TYR A 227 14.66 9.82 -9.18
N THR A 228 14.24 10.22 -10.37
CA THR A 228 12.87 10.76 -10.57
C THR A 228 11.80 9.72 -10.27
N ILE A 229 11.88 8.51 -10.85
CA ILE A 229 10.86 7.47 -10.64
C ILE A 229 10.83 6.98 -9.18
N PRO A 230 11.96 6.64 -8.54
CA PRO A 230 11.96 6.29 -7.12
C PRO A 230 11.42 7.40 -6.22
N LYS A 231 11.82 8.66 -6.46
CA LYS A 231 11.40 9.82 -5.66
C LYS A 231 9.92 10.11 -5.76
N GLU A 232 9.38 10.20 -6.97
CA GLU A 232 7.97 10.52 -7.19
C GLU A 232 7.02 9.42 -6.70
N ASN A 233 7.54 8.21 -6.52
CA ASN A 233 6.78 7.05 -6.04
C ASN A 233 7.09 6.67 -4.59
N GLY A 234 7.76 7.57 -3.84
CA GLY A 234 7.92 7.45 -2.39
C GLY A 234 8.85 6.34 -1.91
N VAL A 235 9.82 5.93 -2.73
CA VAL A 235 10.91 5.03 -2.29
C VAL A 235 11.78 5.75 -1.25
N THR A 236 12.49 5.06 -0.36
CA THR A 236 13.37 5.71 0.62
C THR A 236 14.49 6.53 -0.06
N PRO A 237 14.82 7.76 0.39
CA PRO A 237 15.87 8.59 -0.21
C PRO A 237 17.25 7.96 -0.30
N MET A 238 17.60 7.04 0.61
CA MET A 238 18.86 6.28 0.59
C MET A 238 18.96 5.37 -0.64
N GLU A 239 17.83 5.02 -1.26
CA GLU A 239 17.76 4.17 -2.44
C GLU A 239 17.76 4.99 -3.74
N TRP A 240 17.65 6.32 -3.66
CA TRP A 240 17.73 7.20 -4.82
C TRP A 240 19.18 7.59 -5.05
N GLU A 241 19.63 7.60 -6.31
CA GLU A 241 20.92 8.18 -6.67
C GLU A 241 20.70 9.45 -7.46
N ASN A 242 21.04 10.61 -6.88
CA ASN A 242 20.96 11.87 -7.60
C ASN A 242 22.16 11.99 -8.56
N LEU A 243 21.98 11.50 -9.78
CA LEU A 243 23.05 11.45 -10.78
C LEU A 243 23.30 12.78 -11.49
N THR A 244 22.56 13.86 -11.18
CA THR A 244 22.84 15.19 -11.74
C THR A 244 24.16 15.78 -11.26
N ASP A 245 24.67 15.33 -10.10
CA ASP A 245 25.99 15.73 -9.58
C ASP A 245 27.14 14.79 -10.00
N ALA A 246 26.86 13.76 -10.81
CA ALA A 246 27.81 12.72 -11.20
C ALA A 246 28.94 13.19 -12.15
N ALA A 247 29.00 14.48 -12.51
CA ALA A 247 30.19 15.09 -13.09
C ALA A 247 31.30 15.33 -12.04
N SER A 248 30.98 15.27 -10.74
CA SER A 248 31.92 15.56 -9.64
C SER A 248 32.43 14.33 -8.87
N HIS A 249 31.75 13.18 -8.96
CA HIS A 249 32.23 11.94 -8.31
C HIS A 249 33.21 11.17 -9.20
N LYS A 250 34.50 11.46 -9.00
CA LYS A 250 35.68 10.63 -9.35
C LYS A 250 35.63 9.18 -8.80
N GLN A 251 34.52 8.70 -8.26
CA GLN A 251 34.41 7.39 -7.61
C GLN A 251 34.09 6.23 -8.57
N PHE A 252 33.65 6.48 -9.80
CA PHE A 252 33.50 5.40 -10.78
C PHE A 252 34.84 4.87 -11.32
N ASN A 253 35.95 5.60 -11.15
CA ASN A 253 37.26 5.20 -11.68
C ASN A 253 38.13 4.38 -10.74
N ASN A 254 37.76 4.16 -9.47
CA ASN A 254 38.67 3.57 -8.47
C ASN A 254 38.21 2.25 -7.84
N LEU A 255 37.20 1.58 -8.39
CA LEU A 255 36.88 0.21 -7.95
C LEU A 255 37.80 -0.79 -8.65
N LYS A 256 38.97 -1.02 -8.05
CA LYS A 256 39.78 -2.20 -8.32
C LYS A 256 38.97 -3.44 -7.93
N PHE A 257 38.65 -4.27 -8.91
CA PHE A 257 38.14 -5.62 -8.70
C PHE A 257 39.22 -6.44 -8.02
N ASN A 258 39.01 -6.76 -6.73
CA ASN A 258 39.72 -7.86 -6.10
C ASN A 258 38.83 -9.11 -6.09
N HIS A 259 39.48 -10.21 -6.41
CA HIS A 259 38.94 -11.53 -6.65
C HIS A 259 38.08 -12.08 -5.50
N ALA A 260 37.18 -12.99 -5.91
CA ALA A 260 36.41 -13.92 -5.11
C ALA A 260 37.14 -14.44 -3.85
N THR A 261 36.43 -14.48 -2.72
CA THR A 261 36.34 -15.65 -1.83
C THR A 261 35.31 -15.44 -0.71
N SER A 262 34.66 -16.57 -0.37
CA SER A 262 34.03 -16.95 0.91
C SER A 262 32.92 -16.10 1.52
N LEU A 263 31.76 -16.77 1.64
CA LEU A 263 30.85 -16.69 2.78
C LEU A 263 31.62 -16.54 4.09
N ASP A 264 31.24 -15.57 4.92
CA ASP A 264 31.10 -15.74 6.36
C ASP A 264 30.22 -14.62 6.91
N ASP A 265 29.31 -15.02 7.79
CA ASP A 265 28.49 -14.18 8.65
C ASP A 265 29.39 -13.34 9.55
N ASP A 266 29.15 -12.02 9.62
CA ASP A 266 29.55 -11.25 10.80
C ASP A 266 28.60 -10.07 11.01
N GLU A 267 27.74 -10.24 12.01
CA GLU A 267 27.04 -9.17 12.71
C GLU A 267 28.10 -8.21 13.30
N THR A 268 28.12 -6.97 12.83
CA THR A 268 28.81 -5.89 13.55
C THR A 268 27.86 -4.73 13.76
N GLU A 269 27.46 -4.59 15.03
CA GLU A 269 26.69 -3.48 15.59
C GLU A 269 27.34 -2.13 15.22
N LEU A 270 26.63 -1.32 14.45
CA LEU A 270 26.95 0.10 14.29
C LEU A 270 26.39 0.88 15.48
N SER A 271 27.07 0.74 16.62
CA SER A 271 27.01 1.72 17.70
C SER A 271 27.81 2.96 17.27
N GLY A 272 27.14 4.11 17.25
CA GLY A 272 27.83 5.40 17.17
C GLY A 272 27.57 6.23 15.91
N PHE A 273 26.32 6.65 15.68
CA PHE A 273 26.07 7.94 15.04
C PHE A 273 24.92 8.64 15.78
N LYS A 274 25.28 9.36 16.86
CA LYS A 274 24.46 10.46 17.36
C LYS A 274 24.61 11.62 16.36
N SER A 275 23.74 11.68 15.36
CA SER A 275 23.57 12.88 14.56
C SER A 275 22.51 13.75 15.24
N ASP A 276 22.97 14.83 15.87
CA ASP A 276 22.16 15.95 16.32
C ASP A 276 21.56 16.70 15.12
N VAL A 277 20.60 16.07 14.44
CA VAL A 277 19.77 16.70 13.42
C VAL A 277 18.36 16.79 13.98
N GLN A 278 18.11 17.85 14.75
CA GLN A 278 16.76 18.33 15.05
C GLN A 278 16.13 18.89 13.77
N ALA A 279 15.76 18.00 12.86
CA ALA A 279 14.85 18.32 11.78
C ALA A 279 13.50 17.68 12.12
N ASN A 280 12.53 18.53 12.47
CA ASN A 280 11.13 18.17 12.70
C ASN A 280 10.48 17.69 11.40
N TYR A 281 10.86 16.51 10.91
CA TYR A 281 10.11 15.79 9.89
C TYR A 281 9.04 14.95 10.58
N ASN A 282 7.79 15.11 10.14
CA ASN A 282 6.64 14.33 10.60
C ASN A 282 6.69 12.91 9.97
N ILE A 283 7.66 12.09 10.40
CA ILE A 283 7.96 10.76 9.85
C ILE A 283 6.99 9.72 10.44
N GLN A 284 6.53 8.77 9.61
CA GLN A 284 5.65 7.69 10.05
C GLN A 284 6.38 6.71 11.00
N LYS A 285 6.17 6.88 12.31
CA LYS A 285 6.73 6.00 13.36
C LYS A 285 6.22 4.55 13.36
N LYS A 286 5.14 4.27 12.62
CA LYS A 286 4.62 2.90 12.47
C LYS A 286 5.61 1.94 11.77
N ILE A 287 6.63 2.48 11.11
CA ILE A 287 7.66 1.72 10.37
C ILE A 287 8.92 1.53 11.23
N THR A 288 9.00 2.21 12.38
CA THR A 288 10.09 2.03 13.34
C THR A 288 10.10 0.59 13.84
N PRO A 289 11.24 -0.13 13.77
CA PRO A 289 11.36 -1.48 14.31
C PRO A 289 10.93 -1.51 15.79
N TRP A 290 10.26 -2.57 16.22
CA TRP A 290 9.70 -2.65 17.59
C TRP A 290 10.76 -2.41 18.68
N LYS A 291 12.02 -2.83 18.44
CA LYS A 291 13.17 -2.59 19.33
C LYS A 291 13.47 -1.10 19.55
N ASP A 292 13.18 -0.27 18.56
CA ASP A 292 13.40 1.18 18.59
C ASP A 292 12.13 1.97 18.96
N MET A 293 10.99 1.28 19.16
CA MET A 293 9.74 1.88 19.62
C MET A 293 9.60 1.90 21.15
N LEU A 294 10.40 1.11 21.86
CA LEU A 294 10.34 0.95 23.31
C LEU A 294 11.61 1.53 23.94
N ASP A 295 11.51 2.70 24.57
CA ASP A 295 12.62 3.29 25.34
C ASP A 295 12.99 2.41 26.56
N ASN A 296 12.07 1.57 27.03
CA ASN A 296 12.32 0.55 28.06
C ASN A 296 11.29 -0.61 27.96
N PRO A 297 11.66 -1.81 27.48
CA PRO A 297 10.74 -2.93 27.35
C PRO A 297 10.20 -3.47 28.68
N GLU A 298 10.89 -3.22 29.82
CA GLU A 298 10.37 -3.59 31.14
C GLU A 298 9.29 -2.63 31.66
N ALA A 299 9.22 -1.40 31.13
CA ALA A 299 8.19 -0.42 31.46
C ALA A 299 6.87 -0.63 30.69
N ALA A 300 6.82 -1.57 29.73
CA ALA A 300 5.64 -1.88 28.92
C ALA A 300 4.66 -2.86 29.60
N LYS A 301 4.88 -3.23 30.87
CA LYS A 301 3.85 -3.93 31.67
C LYS A 301 2.74 -2.94 32.04
N SER A 302 1.50 -3.30 31.74
CA SER A 302 0.26 -2.56 32.07
C SER A 302 0.37 -1.73 33.35
N THR A 303 0.50 -0.41 33.21
CA THR A 303 0.51 0.54 34.34
C THR A 303 -0.88 1.08 34.68
N ASN A 304 -1.87 0.80 33.82
CA ASN A 304 -3.22 1.35 33.93
C ASN A 304 -4.13 0.36 34.66
N ASP A 305 -4.80 0.78 35.74
CA ASP A 305 -5.81 -0.04 36.43
C ASP A 305 -7.16 0.04 35.71
N PHE A 306 -7.16 -0.30 34.42
CA PHE A 306 -8.33 -0.28 33.56
C PHE A 306 -8.68 -1.70 33.11
N ILE A 307 -9.94 -2.10 33.31
CA ILE A 307 -10.47 -3.40 32.88
C ILE A 307 -11.59 -3.16 31.87
N LEU A 308 -11.50 -3.79 30.70
CA LEU A 308 -12.54 -3.71 29.67
C LEU A 308 -13.44 -4.95 29.71
N VAL A 309 -14.74 -4.78 29.90
CA VAL A 309 -15.73 -5.85 29.86
C VAL A 309 -16.45 -5.88 28.51
N THR A 310 -16.25 -6.97 27.77
CA THR A 310 -16.80 -7.21 26.44
C THR A 310 -17.68 -8.45 26.36
N SER A 311 -18.06 -9.05 27.49
CA SER A 311 -18.86 -10.29 27.52
C SER A 311 -20.24 -10.20 26.86
N LEU A 312 -20.76 -8.98 26.66
CA LEU A 312 -22.04 -8.72 25.98
C LEU A 312 -21.90 -8.62 24.44
N ILE A 313 -20.68 -8.52 23.92
CA ILE A 313 -20.39 -8.34 22.49
C ILE A 313 -20.39 -9.70 21.79
N GLU A 314 -21.08 -9.79 20.65
CA GLU A 314 -21.22 -11.05 19.92
C GLU A 314 -20.25 -11.20 18.75
N LYS A 315 -19.96 -10.10 18.03
CA LYS A 315 -19.15 -10.19 16.81
C LYS A 315 -17.67 -10.34 17.14
N SER A 316 -17.06 -11.42 16.64
CA SER A 316 -15.63 -11.69 16.81
C SER A 316 -14.75 -10.58 16.23
N ALA A 317 -15.19 -9.94 15.15
CA ALA A 317 -14.50 -8.78 14.58
C ALA A 317 -14.37 -7.60 15.56
N ASN A 318 -15.44 -7.28 16.31
CA ASN A 318 -15.41 -6.20 17.30
C ASN A 318 -14.48 -6.56 18.47
N LEU A 319 -14.52 -7.81 18.91
CA LEU A 319 -13.63 -8.33 19.96
C LEU A 319 -12.16 -8.29 19.55
N GLY A 320 -11.85 -8.62 18.29
CA GLY A 320 -10.48 -8.54 17.75
C GLY A 320 -9.96 -7.09 17.69
N GLY A 321 -10.79 -6.16 17.24
CA GLY A 321 -10.46 -4.73 17.25
C GLY A 321 -10.25 -4.15 18.65
N LEU A 322 -11.08 -4.53 19.62
CA LEU A 322 -10.94 -4.15 21.02
C LEU A 322 -9.68 -4.76 21.66
N SER A 323 -9.37 -6.03 21.38
CA SER A 323 -8.13 -6.67 21.86
C SER A 323 -6.90 -5.88 21.45
N ARG A 324 -6.83 -5.48 20.17
CA ARG A 324 -5.73 -4.66 19.66
C ARG A 324 -5.69 -3.28 20.30
N THR A 325 -6.84 -2.65 20.49
CA THR A 325 -6.93 -1.33 21.12
C THR A 325 -6.42 -1.39 22.56
N CYS A 326 -6.82 -2.40 23.32
CA CYS A 326 -6.39 -2.60 24.69
C CYS A 326 -4.88 -2.82 24.82
N GLU A 327 -4.29 -3.64 23.95
CA GLU A 327 -2.84 -3.86 23.93
C GLU A 327 -2.08 -2.57 23.65
N VAL A 328 -2.46 -1.83 22.60
CA VAL A 328 -1.82 -0.57 22.21
C VAL A 328 -1.89 0.50 23.31
N PHE A 329 -3.00 0.54 24.07
CA PHE A 329 -3.18 1.48 25.17
C PHE A 329 -2.71 0.96 26.54
N GLY A 330 -2.11 -0.23 26.60
CA GLY A 330 -1.60 -0.81 27.84
C GLY A 330 -2.69 -1.05 28.89
N ILE A 331 -3.86 -1.51 28.45
CA ILE A 331 -4.99 -1.86 29.31
C ILE A 331 -4.71 -3.18 30.04
N LYS A 332 -5.06 -3.24 31.33
CA LYS A 332 -4.69 -4.35 32.22
C LYS A 332 -5.30 -5.67 31.81
N GLN A 333 -6.60 -5.68 31.56
CA GLN A 333 -7.33 -6.93 31.34
C GLN A 333 -8.57 -6.70 30.48
N ILE A 334 -8.89 -7.71 29.66
CA ILE A 334 -10.14 -7.80 28.92
C ILE A 334 -10.95 -8.95 29.48
N VAL A 335 -12.22 -8.70 29.79
CA VAL A 335 -13.18 -9.69 30.25
C VAL A 335 -14.07 -10.09 29.08
N MET A 336 -13.99 -11.36 28.68
CA MET A 336 -14.72 -11.90 27.53
C MET A 336 -15.67 -13.02 27.95
N ARG A 337 -16.74 -13.24 27.18
CA ARG A 337 -17.67 -14.36 27.41
C ARG A 337 -16.99 -15.72 27.26
N THR A 338 -16.06 -15.83 26.30
CA THR A 338 -15.24 -17.02 26.09
C THR A 338 -13.95 -16.65 25.35
N SER A 339 -12.83 -17.20 25.80
CA SER A 339 -11.51 -17.11 25.17
C SER A 339 -11.44 -17.88 23.86
N LYS A 340 -12.39 -18.80 23.59
CA LYS A 340 -12.46 -19.53 22.31
C LYS A 340 -12.65 -18.60 21.10
N VAL A 341 -13.15 -17.38 21.32
CA VAL A 341 -13.27 -16.39 20.23
C VAL A 341 -11.90 -15.95 19.69
N THR A 342 -10.82 -16.09 20.47
CA THR A 342 -9.47 -15.66 20.06
C THR A 342 -8.89 -16.51 18.93
N VAL A 343 -9.39 -17.73 18.73
CA VAL A 343 -8.98 -18.59 17.61
C VAL A 343 -9.78 -18.34 16.33
N ASP A 344 -10.86 -17.55 16.39
CA ASP A 344 -11.69 -17.21 15.24
C ASP A 344 -10.92 -16.43 14.17
N LYS A 345 -11.26 -16.67 12.90
CA LYS A 345 -10.55 -16.07 11.77
C LYS A 345 -10.78 -14.55 11.68
N GLU A 346 -11.99 -14.08 11.96
CA GLU A 346 -12.29 -12.64 11.93
C GLU A 346 -11.63 -11.93 13.11
N PHE A 347 -11.65 -12.53 14.30
CA PHE A 347 -10.90 -12.02 15.46
C PHE A 347 -9.41 -11.84 15.11
N LYS A 348 -8.73 -12.90 14.65
CA LYS A 348 -7.30 -12.86 14.31
C LYS A 348 -6.95 -11.87 13.22
N SER A 349 -7.85 -11.66 12.26
CA SER A 349 -7.64 -10.69 11.18
C SER A 349 -7.56 -9.25 11.67
N LEU A 350 -8.11 -8.95 12.85
CA LEU A 350 -8.14 -7.62 13.44
C LEU A 350 -7.21 -7.47 14.63
N SER A 351 -7.10 -8.49 15.49
CA SER A 351 -6.24 -8.47 16.68
C SER A 351 -4.76 -8.38 16.32
N MET A 352 -4.34 -9.00 15.20
CA MET A 352 -2.94 -9.06 14.78
C MET A 352 -2.01 -9.56 15.90
N SER A 353 -2.45 -10.60 16.61
CA SER A 353 -1.72 -11.24 17.73
C SER A 353 -1.65 -10.44 19.04
N SER A 354 -2.44 -9.38 19.19
CA SER A 354 -2.56 -8.62 20.44
C SER A 354 -3.04 -9.46 21.63
N GLU A 355 -3.82 -10.51 21.37
CA GLU A 355 -4.35 -11.42 22.40
C GLU A 355 -3.28 -12.16 23.21
N ASN A 356 -2.04 -12.19 22.74
CA ASN A 356 -0.92 -12.81 23.46
C ASN A 356 -0.28 -11.87 24.50
N TRP A 357 -0.63 -10.58 24.47
CA TRP A 357 0.04 -9.52 25.23
C TRP A 357 -0.91 -8.78 26.20
N VAL A 358 -2.20 -9.08 26.15
CA VAL A 358 -3.21 -8.54 27.08
C VAL A 358 -3.86 -9.69 27.84
N ASP A 359 -4.03 -9.53 29.14
CA ASP A 359 -4.66 -10.56 29.97
C ASP A 359 -6.14 -10.69 29.59
N ILE A 360 -6.61 -11.93 29.38
CA ILE A 360 -8.00 -12.23 29.05
C ILE A 360 -8.61 -13.08 30.17
N LEU A 361 -9.68 -12.56 30.77
CA LEU A 361 -10.48 -13.28 31.77
C LEU A 361 -11.80 -13.72 31.15
N GLU A 362 -12.19 -14.98 31.37
CA GLU A 362 -13.51 -15.48 30.96
C GLU A 362 -14.57 -15.20 32.02
N VAL A 363 -15.60 -14.42 31.67
CA VAL A 363 -16.81 -14.22 32.50
C VAL A 363 -18.03 -14.31 31.61
N LYS A 364 -18.91 -15.28 31.91
CA LYS A 364 -20.17 -15.46 31.19
C LYS A 364 -21.16 -14.35 31.52
N VAL A 365 -22.15 -14.15 30.65
CA VAL A 365 -23.13 -13.08 30.78
C VAL A 365 -23.93 -13.21 32.08
N GLU A 366 -24.29 -14.44 32.45
CA GLU A 366 -25.01 -14.76 33.69
C GLU A 366 -24.24 -14.42 34.98
N ASP A 367 -22.91 -14.34 34.91
CA ASP A 367 -22.05 -14.04 36.06
C ASP A 367 -21.55 -12.59 36.09
N LEU A 368 -21.88 -11.77 35.07
CA LEU A 368 -21.47 -10.36 34.99
C LEU A 368 -21.91 -9.53 36.20
N SER A 369 -23.13 -9.75 36.70
CA SER A 369 -23.62 -9.03 37.89
C SER A 369 -22.74 -9.28 39.10
N LYS A 370 -22.27 -10.52 39.29
CA LYS A 370 -21.39 -10.89 40.41
C LYS A 370 -20.02 -10.26 40.22
N PHE A 371 -19.46 -10.39 39.02
CA PHE A 371 -18.17 -9.80 38.66
C PHE A 371 -18.14 -8.27 38.90
N ILE A 372 -19.18 -7.56 38.49
CA ILE A 372 -19.31 -6.11 38.71
C ILE A 372 -19.25 -5.78 40.21
N VAL A 373 -20.01 -6.49 41.04
CA VAL A 373 -20.01 -6.27 42.50
C VAL A 373 -18.63 -6.57 43.10
N GLU A 374 -17.98 -7.65 42.68
CA GLU A 374 -16.64 -8.02 43.13
C GLU A 374 -15.59 -6.95 42.78
N MET A 375 -15.63 -6.40 41.56
CA MET A 375 -14.71 -5.33 41.17
C MET A 375 -14.93 -4.04 41.98
N LYS A 376 -16.19 -3.70 42.29
CA LYS A 376 -16.51 -2.57 43.17
C LYS A 376 -15.95 -2.77 44.57
N MET A 377 -16.07 -3.98 45.13
CA MET A 377 -15.47 -4.33 46.42
C MET A 377 -13.93 -4.23 46.41
N GLN A 378 -13.30 -4.41 45.26
CA GLN A 378 -11.86 -4.24 45.06
C GLN A 378 -11.45 -2.76 44.82
N GLY A 379 -12.40 -1.83 44.87
CA GLY A 379 -12.14 -0.39 44.74
C GLY A 379 -12.18 0.15 43.31
N TYR A 380 -12.62 -0.65 42.33
CA TYR A 380 -12.85 -0.14 40.98
C TYR A 380 -14.17 0.64 40.90
N SER A 381 -14.18 1.72 40.14
CA SER A 381 -15.41 2.35 39.68
C SER A 381 -15.88 1.66 38.40
N VAL A 382 -17.14 1.22 38.37
CA VAL A 382 -17.71 0.49 37.24
C VAL A 382 -18.55 1.44 36.39
N ILE A 383 -18.15 1.62 35.15
CA ILE A 383 -18.70 2.59 34.22
C ILE A 383 -19.28 1.86 33.02
N GLY A 384 -20.52 2.18 32.62
CA GLY A 384 -21.09 1.69 31.35
C GLY A 384 -20.92 2.73 30.25
N ALA A 385 -20.42 2.32 29.08
CA ALA A 385 -20.51 3.15 27.87
C ALA A 385 -21.86 2.88 27.19
N GLU A 386 -22.87 3.66 27.56
CA GLU A 386 -24.23 3.50 27.07
C GLU A 386 -24.99 4.82 27.08
N GLN A 387 -25.84 5.01 26.08
CA GLN A 387 -26.70 6.18 25.96
C GLN A 387 -27.93 5.99 26.87
N THR A 388 -27.89 6.61 28.05
CA THR A 388 -29.00 6.58 29.01
C THR A 388 -29.47 8.00 29.33
N ALA A 389 -30.68 8.14 29.86
CA ALA A 389 -31.24 9.46 30.20
C ALA A 389 -30.40 10.22 31.25
N GLU A 390 -29.65 9.50 32.09
CA GLU A 390 -28.78 10.05 33.14
C GLU A 390 -27.29 9.88 32.80
N SER A 391 -26.96 9.54 31.55
CA SER A 391 -25.57 9.39 31.15
C SER A 391 -24.85 10.73 31.16
N VAL A 392 -23.59 10.71 31.61
CA VAL A 392 -22.70 11.87 31.59
C VAL A 392 -21.98 11.88 30.24
N LYS A 393 -21.89 13.04 29.60
CA LYS A 393 -21.12 13.18 28.36
C LYS A 393 -19.65 12.88 28.63
N LEU A 394 -19.03 12.12 27.73
CA LEU A 394 -17.63 11.73 27.86
C LEU A 394 -16.70 12.94 28.05
N ASP A 395 -16.97 14.04 27.35
CA ASP A 395 -16.18 15.27 27.40
C ASP A 395 -16.15 15.91 28.80
N ASP A 396 -17.20 15.68 29.61
CA ASP A 396 -17.36 16.24 30.96
C ASP A 396 -16.99 15.22 32.06
N PHE A 397 -16.71 13.97 31.69
CA PHE A 397 -16.48 12.89 32.63
C PHE A 397 -15.00 12.76 33.02
N HIS A 398 -14.74 12.66 34.32
CA HIS A 398 -13.40 12.47 34.87
C HIS A 398 -13.22 11.02 35.35
N PHE A 399 -12.31 10.29 34.74
CA PHE A 399 -12.11 8.87 35.05
C PHE A 399 -11.36 8.65 36.36
N PRO A 400 -11.89 7.79 37.25
CA PRO A 400 -11.11 7.24 38.37
C PRO A 400 -9.94 6.38 37.86
N LYS A 401 -8.82 6.38 38.58
CA LYS A 401 -7.64 5.58 38.21
C LYS A 401 -7.99 4.09 38.05
N MET A 402 -8.73 3.52 38.99
CA MET A 402 -9.24 2.15 38.94
C MET A 402 -10.61 2.14 38.28
N THR A 403 -10.67 1.79 36.99
CA THR A 403 -11.89 1.80 36.17
C THR A 403 -12.20 0.43 35.58
N VAL A 404 -13.45 0.02 35.65
CA VAL A 404 -14.01 -1.09 34.85
C VAL A 404 -14.97 -0.49 33.85
N LEU A 405 -14.71 -0.66 32.56
CA LEU A 405 -15.61 -0.21 31.49
C LEU A 405 -16.45 -1.37 30.99
N VAL A 406 -17.77 -1.23 31.03
CA VAL A 406 -18.72 -2.19 30.47
C VAL A 406 -19.23 -1.70 29.11
N LEU A 407 -19.01 -2.49 28.07
CA LEU A 407 -19.55 -2.24 26.74
C LEU A 407 -20.81 -3.09 26.49
N GLY A 408 -21.82 -2.46 25.89
CA GLY A 408 -23.09 -3.09 25.55
C GLY A 408 -23.02 -4.05 24.35
N ASN A 409 -24.08 -4.84 24.19
CA ASN A 409 -24.33 -5.63 22.99
C ASN A 409 -24.59 -4.70 21.78
N GLU A 410 -24.19 -5.11 20.58
CA GLU A 410 -24.32 -4.28 19.37
C GLU A 410 -25.76 -3.88 19.00
N LYS A 411 -26.76 -4.61 19.49
CA LYS A 411 -28.18 -4.35 19.23
C LYS A 411 -28.92 -3.88 20.47
N GLU A 412 -28.73 -4.61 21.57
CA GLU A 412 -29.52 -4.43 22.80
C GLU A 412 -28.84 -3.53 23.83
N GLY A 413 -27.59 -3.11 23.58
CA GLY A 413 -26.84 -2.29 24.53
C GLY A 413 -26.53 -3.01 25.83
N ILE A 414 -26.40 -2.26 26.92
CA ILE A 414 -26.25 -2.82 28.27
C ILE A 414 -27.63 -3.23 28.84
N PRO A 415 -27.82 -4.50 29.24
CA PRO A 415 -29.08 -4.97 29.82
C PRO A 415 -29.54 -4.16 31.03
N ALA A 416 -30.85 -3.90 31.12
CA ALA A 416 -31.46 -3.10 32.19
C ALA A 416 -31.19 -3.63 33.61
N ASN A 417 -30.90 -4.92 33.78
CA ASN A 417 -30.54 -5.50 35.08
C ASN A 417 -29.09 -5.17 35.50
N LEU A 418 -28.22 -4.78 34.57
CA LEU A 418 -26.84 -4.38 34.85
C LEU A 418 -26.71 -2.86 35.05
N ILE A 419 -27.54 -2.05 34.39
CA ILE A 419 -27.50 -0.57 34.49
C ILE A 419 -27.48 -0.08 35.97
N PRO A 420 -28.34 -0.58 36.88
CA PRO A 420 -28.35 -0.12 38.28
C PRO A 420 -27.11 -0.53 39.09
N LEU A 421 -26.29 -1.46 38.58
CA LEU A 421 -25.07 -1.91 39.26
C LEU A 421 -23.87 -1.01 38.94
N LEU A 422 -23.94 -0.25 37.85
CA LEU A 422 -22.92 0.69 37.41
C LEU A 422 -22.88 1.91 38.34
N ASP A 423 -21.70 2.45 38.59
CA ASP A 423 -21.54 3.72 39.31
C ASP A 423 -21.90 4.90 38.41
N HIS A 424 -21.56 4.81 37.12
CA HIS A 424 -21.84 5.83 36.12
C HIS A 424 -22.18 5.20 34.77
N CYS A 425 -23.04 5.88 34.01
CA CYS A 425 -23.14 5.68 32.56
C CYS A 425 -22.53 6.89 31.86
N ILE A 426 -21.74 6.64 30.83
CA ILE A 426 -21.15 7.68 29.99
C ILE A 426 -21.61 7.51 28.56
N GLU A 427 -21.81 8.62 27.87
CA GLU A 427 -22.14 8.63 26.44
C GLU A 427 -21.16 9.49 25.64
N ILE A 428 -20.88 9.06 24.41
CA ILE A 428 -20.09 9.85 23.46
C ILE A 428 -21.04 10.81 22.74
N PRO A 429 -20.82 12.14 22.78
CA PRO A 429 -21.64 13.09 22.05
C PRO A 429 -21.68 12.79 20.54
N GLN A 430 -22.88 12.75 19.97
CA GLN A 430 -23.10 12.48 18.54
C GLN A 430 -23.78 13.68 17.88
N PHE A 431 -23.32 14.03 16.67
CA PHE A 431 -23.82 15.19 15.91
C PHE A 431 -24.45 14.81 14.56
N GLY A 432 -24.49 13.51 14.25
CA GLY A 432 -25.02 12.98 12.99
C GLY A 432 -26.39 12.31 13.14
N MET A 433 -26.89 11.76 12.03
CA MET A 433 -28.19 11.07 11.97
C MET A 433 -28.13 9.59 12.37
N THR A 434 -26.94 8.98 12.36
CA THR A 434 -26.75 7.58 12.78
C THR A 434 -27.01 7.46 14.28
N ARG A 435 -27.71 6.39 14.69
CA ARG A 435 -28.17 6.24 16.09
C ARG A 435 -27.03 6.01 17.08
N SER A 436 -26.00 5.27 16.69
CA SER A 436 -24.89 4.93 17.57
C SER A 436 -23.62 4.62 16.78
N LEU A 437 -22.48 4.72 17.46
CA LEU A 437 -21.19 4.26 16.96
C LEU A 437 -21.09 2.74 17.00
N ASN A 438 -20.19 2.17 16.19
CA ASN A 438 -19.79 0.77 16.38
C ASN A 438 -19.17 0.58 17.77
N VAL A 439 -19.55 -0.50 18.48
CA VAL A 439 -19.13 -0.77 19.86
C VAL A 439 -17.60 -0.78 20.05
N HIS A 440 -16.82 -1.30 19.09
CA HIS A 440 -15.36 -1.28 19.22
C HIS A 440 -14.80 0.15 19.09
N VAL A 441 -15.45 0.99 18.27
CA VAL A 441 -15.05 2.38 18.06
C VAL A 441 -15.39 3.18 19.31
N ALA A 442 -16.58 2.98 19.87
CA ALA A 442 -16.99 3.59 21.12
C ALA A 442 -16.02 3.22 22.25
N GLY A 443 -15.71 1.93 22.41
CA GLY A 443 -14.71 1.47 23.38
C GLY A 443 -13.35 2.12 23.18
N ALA A 444 -12.86 2.23 21.93
CA ALA A 444 -11.58 2.88 21.64
C ALA A 444 -11.54 4.36 22.00
N ILE A 445 -12.62 5.11 21.75
CA ILE A 445 -12.73 6.53 22.11
C ILE A 445 -12.69 6.70 23.64
N VAL A 446 -13.45 5.89 24.37
CA VAL A 446 -13.48 5.93 25.84
C VAL A 446 -12.11 5.56 26.43
N ILE A 447 -11.48 4.49 25.93
CA ILE A 447 -10.14 4.07 26.37
C ILE A 447 -9.11 5.17 26.12
N TRP A 448 -9.14 5.81 24.94
CA TRP A 448 -8.26 6.91 24.63
C TRP A 448 -8.43 8.08 25.61
N GLU A 449 -9.68 8.46 25.91
CA GLU A 449 -9.94 9.57 26.84
C GLU A 449 -9.47 9.24 28.26
N TYR A 450 -9.70 8.01 28.75
CA TYR A 450 -9.13 7.54 30.01
C TYR A 450 -7.59 7.67 30.01
N CYS A 451 -6.91 7.11 29.01
CA CYS A 451 -5.45 7.13 28.93
C CYS A 451 -4.91 8.56 28.82
N LYS A 452 -5.62 9.45 28.13
CA LYS A 452 -5.27 10.88 28.05
C LYS A 452 -5.33 11.55 29.43
N GLN A 453 -6.34 11.25 30.24
CA GLN A 453 -6.48 11.81 31.59
C GLN A 453 -5.43 11.27 32.57
N GLN A 454 -5.03 10.00 32.45
CA GLN A 454 -4.03 9.37 33.35
C GLN A 454 -2.57 9.70 32.98
N ARG A 455 -2.31 10.37 31.85
CA ARG A 455 -0.96 10.72 31.34
C ARG A 455 -0.37 12.01 31.93
N LEU A 456 -0.98 12.60 32.97
CA LEU A 456 -0.51 13.81 33.64
C LEU A 456 0.40 13.50 34.84
#